data_AF-A0A060HGJ7-F1
#
_entry.id   AF-A0A060HGJ7-F1
#
_cell.length_a   1.000
_cell.length_b   1.000
_cell.length_c   1.000
_cell.angle_alpha   90.00
_cell.angle_beta   90.00
_cell.angle_gamma   90.00
#
_symmetry.space_group_name_H-M   'P 1'
#
loop_
_entity.id
_entity.type
_entity.pdbx_description
1 polymer ?
#
loop_
_entity_poly.entity_id
_entity_poly.type
_entity_poly.pdbx_seq_one_letter_code
_entity_poly.pdbx_strand_id
1 'polypeptide(L)'
;MEQEHSSHSHDSHEEHGHGDGEPVTIKKMTPNEMLANDLNEHGIIAEHVVQGTHPIESEPCYSHMFGMNSKFTTNRGVIRVRGKNFDLVQVLQKH
;
A
#
# COMPACT_ATOMS: atom_id res chain seq x y z
N MET A 1 -54.03 35.53 -3.96
CA MET A 1 -52.66 34.97 -3.99
C MET A 1 -52.45 34.28 -2.64
N GLU A 2 -53.12 33.18 -2.26
CA GLU A 2 -53.37 31.90 -2.95
C GLU A 2 -52.12 31.27 -3.55
N GLN A 3 -51.48 30.40 -2.76
CA GLN A 3 -51.11 29.00 -3.07
C GLN A 3 -50.41 28.44 -1.82
N GLU A 4 -51.09 27.71 -0.94
CA GLU A 4 -51.53 26.30 -1.02
C GLU A 4 -50.58 25.36 -0.26
N HIS A 5 -51.17 24.64 0.69
CA HIS A 5 -50.55 23.61 1.50
C HIS A 5 -50.20 22.40 0.63
N SER A 6 -49.06 21.75 0.86
CA SER A 6 -48.92 20.33 0.55
C SER A 6 -48.08 19.61 1.60
N SER A 7 -48.77 18.72 2.29
CA SER A 7 -48.32 17.71 3.22
C SER A 7 -47.59 16.57 2.49
N HIS A 8 -46.42 16.16 2.99
CA HIS A 8 -45.93 14.78 2.84
C HIS A 8 -45.07 14.45 4.06
N SER A 9 -45.60 13.70 5.03
CA SER A 9 -45.68 12.23 5.09
C SER A 9 -44.51 11.68 5.88
N HIS A 10 -44.81 11.35 7.13
CA HIS A 10 -44.04 10.46 7.98
C HIS A 10 -44.02 9.09 7.28
N ASP A 11 -42.86 8.67 6.75
CA ASP A 11 -42.66 7.26 6.40
C ASP A 11 -41.51 6.73 7.24
N SER A 12 -41.90 5.81 8.11
CA SER A 12 -41.05 5.08 9.03
C SER A 12 -40.53 3.87 8.28
N HIS A 13 -39.24 3.83 7.97
CA HIS A 13 -38.58 2.57 7.70
C HIS A 13 -37.34 2.44 8.57
N GLU A 14 -37.59 2.06 9.83
CA GLU A 14 -36.65 1.29 10.60
C GLU A 14 -36.46 -0.05 9.88
N GLU A 15 -35.50 -0.12 8.96
CA GLU A 15 -34.92 -1.41 8.65
C GLU A 15 -33.81 -1.66 9.67
N HIS A 16 -34.19 -2.32 10.76
CA HIS A 16 -33.29 -3.10 11.60
C HIS A 16 -32.68 -4.21 10.76
N GLY A 17 -31.75 -3.84 9.88
CA GLY A 17 -30.79 -4.77 9.32
C GLY A 17 -29.84 -5.16 10.43
N HIS A 18 -30.18 -6.20 11.17
CA HIS A 18 -29.19 -7.04 11.85
C HIS A 18 -28.34 -7.75 10.79
N GLY A 19 -27.60 -6.95 10.00
CA GLY A 19 -26.48 -7.44 9.24
C GLY A 19 -25.41 -7.73 10.26
N ASP A 20 -25.34 -8.99 10.68
CA ASP A 20 -24.14 -9.60 11.26
C ASP A 20 -23.04 -9.63 10.19
N GLY A 21 -22.73 -8.45 9.64
CA GLY A 21 -21.64 -8.26 8.73
C GLY A 21 -20.38 -8.39 9.56
N GLU A 22 -19.71 -9.54 9.43
CA GLU A 22 -18.41 -9.75 10.06
C GLU A 22 -17.55 -8.49 9.84
N PRO A 23 -16.85 -8.01 10.89
CA PRO A 23 -16.04 -6.81 10.78
C PRO A 23 -14.99 -7.02 9.68
N VAL A 24 -15.12 -6.25 8.60
CA VAL A 24 -14.14 -6.24 7.51
C VAL A 24 -12.81 -5.76 8.09
N THR A 25 -11.89 -6.69 8.29
CA THR A 25 -10.56 -6.38 8.81
C THR A 25 -9.71 -5.82 7.68
N ILE A 26 -9.59 -4.50 7.61
CA ILE A 26 -8.71 -3.84 6.66
C ILE A 26 -7.27 -3.93 7.19
N LYS A 27 -6.46 -4.83 6.63
CA LYS A 27 -5.02 -4.89 6.94
C LYS A 27 -4.33 -3.66 6.32
N LYS A 28 -3.74 -2.81 7.15
CA LYS A 28 -2.88 -1.72 6.67
C LYS A 28 -1.61 -2.31 6.08
N MET A 29 -1.40 -2.11 4.78
CA MET A 29 -0.18 -2.53 4.08
C MET A 29 0.87 -1.41 4.11
N THR A 30 2.12 -1.81 4.22
CA THR A 30 3.28 -0.93 4.03
C THR A 30 3.52 -0.68 2.54
N PRO A 31 4.22 0.42 2.15
CA PRO A 31 4.57 0.66 0.75
C PRO A 31 5.32 -0.50 0.08
N ASN A 32 6.19 -1.20 0.84
CA ASN A 32 6.93 -2.35 0.34
C ASN A 32 6.03 -3.56 0.10
N GLU A 33 5.06 -3.81 1.00
CA GLU A 33 4.03 -4.84 0.80
C GLU A 33 3.16 -4.51 -0.43
N MET A 34 2.75 -3.25 -0.59
CA MET A 34 1.98 -2.82 -1.77
C MET A 34 2.76 -3.06 -3.07
N LEU A 35 4.03 -2.64 -3.13
CA LEU A 35 4.87 -2.86 -4.31
C LEU A 35 5.07 -4.36 -4.60
N ALA A 36 5.30 -5.18 -3.58
CA ALA A 36 5.40 -6.62 -3.77
C ALA A 36 4.09 -7.22 -4.31
N ASN A 37 2.93 -6.77 -3.82
CA ASN A 37 1.64 -7.21 -4.31
C ASN A 37 1.44 -6.80 -5.77
N ASP A 38 1.69 -5.54 -6.12
CA ASP A 38 1.59 -5.04 -7.49
C ASP A 38 2.48 -5.84 -8.45
N LEU A 39 3.72 -6.17 -8.04
CA LEU A 39 4.61 -7.01 -8.84
C LEU A 39 4.04 -8.41 -9.08
N ASN A 40 3.45 -9.02 -8.05
CA ASN A 40 2.80 -10.33 -8.18
C ASN A 40 1.59 -10.28 -9.13
N GLU A 41 0.78 -9.21 -9.07
CA GLU A 41 -0.34 -8.99 -9.99
C GLU A 41 0.11 -8.90 -11.46
N HIS A 42 1.34 -8.45 -11.70
CA HIS A 42 1.96 -8.40 -13.03
C HIS A 42 2.78 -9.66 -13.38
N GLY A 43 2.64 -10.74 -12.59
CA GLY A 43 3.30 -12.02 -12.85
C GLY A 43 4.79 -12.07 -12.48
N ILE A 44 5.25 -11.15 -11.62
CA ILE A 44 6.60 -11.16 -11.05
C ILE A 44 6.49 -11.70 -9.63
N ILE A 45 7.04 -12.89 -9.39
CA ILE A 45 7.04 -13.50 -8.05
C ILE A 45 7.89 -12.65 -7.12
N ALA A 46 7.23 -11.91 -6.23
CA ALA A 46 7.84 -10.92 -5.36
C ALA A 46 7.40 -11.09 -3.89
N GLU A 47 8.35 -10.96 -2.97
CA GLU A 47 8.14 -11.07 -1.52
C GLU A 47 8.71 -9.83 -0.84
N HIS A 48 7.90 -9.15 -0.02
CA HIS A 48 8.42 -8.07 0.81
C HIS A 48 9.37 -8.65 1.87
N VAL A 49 10.52 -8.01 2.06
CA VAL A 49 11.41 -8.32 3.18
C VAL A 49 11.13 -7.32 4.30
N VAL A 50 11.09 -7.81 5.54
CA VAL A 50 10.90 -6.95 6.72
C VAL A 50 12.03 -5.92 6.73
N GLN A 51 11.65 -4.64 6.80
CA GLN A 51 12.61 -3.54 6.79
C GLN A 51 13.62 -3.67 7.95
N GLY A 52 14.89 -3.38 7.66
CA GLY A 52 16.00 -3.44 8.59
C GLY A 52 16.59 -4.85 8.79
N THR A 53 16.07 -5.86 8.09
CA THR A 53 16.52 -7.25 8.27
C THR A 53 17.50 -7.71 7.19
N HIS A 54 17.51 -7.08 6.01
CA HIS A 54 18.42 -7.49 4.94
C HIS A 54 19.76 -6.72 5.02
N PRO A 55 20.92 -7.40 4.96
CA PRO A 55 22.23 -6.73 5.09
C PRO A 55 22.47 -5.59 4.10
N ILE A 56 21.98 -5.74 2.87
CA ILE A 56 22.07 -4.71 1.81
C ILE A 56 21.41 -3.37 2.18
N GLU A 57 20.55 -3.33 3.19
CA GLU A 57 19.93 -2.08 3.67
C GLU A 57 20.90 -1.17 4.41
N SER A 58 21.96 -1.76 4.98
CA SER A 58 23.04 -1.03 5.67
C SER A 58 24.17 -0.57 4.75
N GLU A 59 24.18 -1.08 3.51
CA GLU A 59 25.21 -0.76 2.52
C GLU A 59 24.89 0.57 1.80
N PRO A 60 25.92 1.29 1.32
CA PRO A 60 25.71 2.48 0.50
C PRO A 60 24.83 2.16 -0.71
N CYS A 61 23.78 2.96 -0.90
CA CYS A 61 22.89 2.79 -2.05
C CYS A 61 23.61 3.27 -3.32
N TYR A 62 23.70 2.40 -4.33
CA TYR A 62 24.14 2.81 -5.65
C TYR A 62 22.94 3.25 -6.49
N SER A 63 23.00 4.46 -7.03
CA SER A 63 22.06 4.93 -8.04
C SER A 63 22.81 5.77 -9.06
N HIS A 64 22.52 5.55 -10.33
CA HIS A 64 23.03 6.41 -11.40
C HIS A 64 22.26 7.75 -11.46
N MET A 65 21.02 7.77 -10.97
CA MET A 65 20.17 8.96 -10.97
C MET A 65 20.32 9.82 -9.71
N PHE A 66 20.65 9.19 -8.57
CA PHE A 66 20.94 9.90 -7.35
C PHE A 66 22.45 9.97 -7.19
N GLY A 67 23.02 11.18 -7.14
CA GLY A 67 24.43 11.33 -6.79
C GLY A 67 24.74 10.58 -5.50
N MET A 68 25.92 9.98 -5.40
CA MET A 68 26.35 9.08 -4.31
C MET A 68 26.37 9.71 -2.89
N ASN A 69 25.73 10.85 -2.69
CA ASN A 69 25.51 11.48 -1.42
C ASN A 69 24.40 10.75 -0.66
N SER A 70 24.78 9.75 0.14
CA SER A 70 23.91 9.06 1.11
C SER A 70 23.14 10.00 2.04
N LYS A 71 23.56 11.27 2.16
CA LYS A 71 22.84 12.33 2.89
C LYS A 71 21.43 12.60 2.35
N PHE A 72 21.13 12.25 1.09
CA PHE A 72 19.85 12.57 0.44
C PHE A 72 19.06 11.37 -0.04
N THR A 73 19.59 10.14 0.07
CA THR A 73 18.90 8.92 -0.37
C THR A 73 18.97 7.88 0.72
N THR A 74 17.80 7.46 1.21
CA THR A 74 17.66 6.42 2.24
C THR A 74 17.11 5.14 1.64
N ASN A 75 17.63 4.01 2.10
CA ASN A 75 17.04 2.71 1.83
C ASN A 75 15.79 2.53 2.71
N ARG A 76 14.64 2.23 2.09
CA ARG A 76 13.35 2.01 2.75
C ARG A 76 12.95 0.54 2.79
N GLY A 77 13.82 -0.35 2.35
CA GLY A 77 13.65 -1.80 2.43
C GLY A 77 13.90 -2.48 1.08
N VAL A 78 13.69 -3.78 1.09
CA VAL A 78 14.04 -4.66 -0.02
C VAL A 78 12.85 -5.53 -0.40
N ILE A 79 12.65 -5.71 -1.70
CA ILE A 79 11.75 -6.70 -2.26
C ILE A 79 12.59 -7.83 -2.84
N ARG A 80 12.29 -9.06 -2.45
CA ARG A 80 12.91 -10.26 -3.02
C ARG A 80 12.11 -10.70 -4.24
N VAL A 81 12.80 -10.97 -5.33
CA VAL A 81 12.19 -11.42 -6.59
C VAL A 81 12.70 -12.81 -6.94
N ARG A 82 11.85 -13.66 -7.50
CA ARG A 82 12.19 -15.01 -7.95
C ARG A 82 11.86 -15.22 -9.42
N GLY A 83 12.60 -16.14 -10.05
CA GLY A 83 12.36 -16.52 -11.44
C GLY A 83 12.75 -15.45 -12.47
N LYS A 84 13.61 -14.50 -12.07
CA LYS A 84 14.21 -13.47 -12.94
C LYS A 84 15.73 -13.53 -12.82
N ASN A 85 16.44 -12.76 -13.64
CA ASN A 85 17.90 -12.63 -13.62
C ASN A 85 18.43 -11.69 -12.52
N PHE A 86 17.57 -11.28 -11.59
CA PHE A 86 17.90 -10.46 -10.43
C PHE A 86 17.09 -10.96 -9.23
N ASP A 87 17.67 -10.85 -8.04
CA ASP A 87 17.10 -11.44 -6.83
C ASP A 87 16.47 -10.40 -5.89
N LEU A 88 16.92 -9.14 -5.97
CA LEU A 88 16.57 -8.09 -5.02
C LEU A 88 16.30 -6.76 -5.72
N VAL A 89 15.31 -6.03 -5.21
CA VAL A 89 15.01 -4.64 -5.56
C VAL A 89 15.09 -3.80 -4.29
N GLN A 90 15.97 -2.80 -4.26
CA GLN A 90 16.03 -1.83 -3.16
C GLN A 90 15.04 -0.69 -3.43
N VAL A 91 14.22 -0.36 -2.42
CA VAL A 91 13.32 0.79 -2.47
C VAL A 91 14.06 1.99 -1.89
N LEU A 92 14.39 2.96 -2.73
CA LEU A 92 15.12 4.16 -2.32
C LEU A 92 14.17 5.36 -2.22
N GLN A 93 14.31 6.16 -1.16
CA GLN A 93 13.61 7.43 -1.02
C GLN A 93 14.60 8.59 -1.01
N LYS A 94 14.29 9.64 -1.78
CA LYS A 94 15.00 10.91 -1.71
C LYS A 94 14.37 11.82 -0.66
N HIS A 95 15.21 12.47 0.16
CA HIS A 95 14.80 13.55 1.07
C HIS A 95 14.71 14.90 0.36
#